data_AF-A0A978UZG4-F1
#
_entry.id   AF-A0A978UZG4-F1
#
_cell.length_a   1.000
_cell.length_b   1.000
_cell.length_c   1.000
_cell.angle_alpha   90.00
_cell.angle_beta   90.00
_cell.angle_gamma   90.00
#
_symmetry.space_group_name_H-M   'P 1'
#
loop_
_entity.id
_entity.type
_entity.pdbx_description
1 polymer ?
#
loop_
_entity_poly.entity_id
_entity_poly.type
_entity_poly.pdbx_seq_one_letter_code
_entity_poly.pdbx_strand_id
1 'polypeptide(L)'
;MDYHNKLVLAPMVRVGTLPFRLLAAEYGADITYGEEIIDHKILKCERRVNEHIGSIDFVEKGTESVVFRTCNEERKRVVFQIGTSDAVRALTVAQMVCNDVAAVDINMGCPKSFSLSGGMGAALLTKPDLIHDILTTLRRNLNIPVTCKIRLLKSPQDTVELARRIEKTGVSALAVHGRKVADRPRDPAKWSEIADVVTALSIPVIANGDVFEHDDFYRIKLATGASSVMVARGALWNASIFSSQCKLPWEDVKREYVRKSILWDNDIKSTKHTLKEMIMHYSCLELAEGKAVIKSNSLADLAFKLGNSMERINTMILLLETDSWSIKVDKVVWGRILMIYARSHAEAFLGWINSASRGNSKLLWLRSSPNAVKLEVSEHLFLVGL
;
A
#
# COMPACT_ATOMS: atom_id res chain seq x y z
N MET A 1 -0.87 8.88 17.16
CA MET A 1 -1.26 7.54 16.68
C MET A 1 -1.12 6.58 17.86
N ASP A 2 -2.09 5.70 18.06
CA ASP A 2 -2.08 4.65 19.09
C ASP A 2 -1.63 3.32 18.47
N TYR A 3 -0.77 2.57 19.17
CA TYR A 3 -0.19 1.30 18.71
C TYR A 3 -0.70 0.08 19.48
N HIS A 4 -1.74 0.22 20.31
CA HIS A 4 -2.36 -0.90 21.02
C HIS A 4 -3.52 -1.52 20.23
N ASN A 5 -3.57 -2.86 20.23
CA ASN A 5 -4.64 -3.66 19.64
C ASN A 5 -4.90 -3.35 18.16
N LYS A 6 -3.83 -3.21 17.36
CA LYS A 6 -3.90 -2.84 15.94
C LYS A 6 -3.56 -4.00 15.02
N LEU A 7 -4.24 -4.04 13.88
CA LEU A 7 -3.88 -4.82 12.70
C LEU A 7 -2.98 -3.96 11.79
N VAL A 8 -1.71 -4.33 11.64
CA VAL A 8 -0.71 -3.46 10.99
C VAL A 8 -0.26 -4.06 9.66
N LEU A 9 -0.32 -3.28 8.58
CA LEU A 9 0.36 -3.61 7.33
C LEU A 9 1.85 -3.28 7.43
N ALA A 10 2.70 -4.27 7.16
CA ALA A 10 4.14 -4.13 7.17
C ALA A 10 4.69 -3.32 5.99
N PRO A 11 5.86 -2.67 6.15
CA PRO A 11 6.55 -2.02 5.05
C PRO A 11 7.07 -3.06 4.05
N MET A 12 6.76 -2.85 2.77
CA MET A 12 7.15 -3.76 1.68
C MET A 12 7.54 -2.95 0.44
N VAL A 13 8.83 -2.96 0.11
CA VAL A 13 9.39 -2.29 -1.08
C VAL A 13 8.66 -2.71 -2.35
N ARG A 14 8.24 -1.74 -3.18
CA ARG A 14 7.42 -1.90 -4.41
C ARG A 14 5.99 -2.40 -4.23
N VAL A 15 5.57 -2.73 -3.01
CA VAL A 15 4.21 -3.21 -2.72
C VAL A 15 3.43 -2.16 -1.95
N GLY A 16 4.02 -1.62 -0.87
CA GLY A 16 3.42 -0.64 0.05
C GLY A 16 3.21 0.75 -0.56
N THR A 17 2.87 0.84 -1.84
CA THR A 17 2.41 2.03 -2.56
C THR A 17 0.98 2.40 -2.15
N LEU A 18 0.53 3.62 -2.49
CA LEU A 18 -0.76 4.15 -2.06
C LEU A 18 -1.95 3.20 -2.33
N PRO A 19 -2.12 2.61 -3.53
CA PRO A 19 -3.25 1.71 -3.80
C PRO A 19 -3.32 0.53 -2.84
N PHE A 20 -2.16 -0.06 -2.52
CA PHE A 20 -2.11 -1.24 -1.65
C PHE A 20 -2.38 -0.88 -0.19
N ARG A 21 -1.90 0.28 0.27
CA ARG A 21 -2.20 0.77 1.63
C ARG A 21 -3.68 1.06 1.80
N LEU A 22 -4.31 1.72 0.83
CA LEU A 22 -5.76 1.96 0.85
C LEU A 22 -6.56 0.66 0.77
N LEU A 23 -6.10 -0.31 -0.03
CA LEU A 23 -6.72 -1.64 -0.09
C LEU A 23 -6.66 -2.36 1.26
N ALA A 24 -5.50 -2.37 1.91
CA ALA A 24 -5.35 -2.97 3.23
C ALA A 24 -6.24 -2.27 4.28
N ALA A 25 -6.31 -0.93 4.24
CA ALA A 25 -7.16 -0.16 5.13
C ALA A 25 -8.65 -0.45 4.93
N GLU A 26 -9.10 -0.58 3.68
CA GLU A 26 -10.48 -0.96 3.35
C GLU A 26 -10.87 -2.33 3.93
N TYR A 27 -9.93 -3.27 3.95
CA TYR A 27 -10.12 -4.57 4.58
C TYR A 27 -9.92 -4.58 6.09
N GLY A 28 -9.62 -3.45 6.74
CA GLY A 28 -9.56 -3.35 8.20
C GLY A 28 -8.16 -3.18 8.78
N ALA A 29 -7.12 -2.90 7.98
CA ALA A 29 -5.83 -2.51 8.55
C ALA A 29 -5.94 -1.16 9.29
N ASP A 30 -5.53 -1.14 10.56
CA ASP A 30 -5.58 0.06 11.40
C ASP A 30 -4.41 1.00 11.12
N ILE A 31 -3.24 0.45 10.77
CA ILE A 31 -2.00 1.18 10.50
C ILE A 31 -1.40 0.63 9.21
N THR A 32 -0.99 1.52 8.29
CA THR A 32 -0.39 1.12 7.01
C THR A 32 1.00 1.69 6.81
N TYR A 33 2.01 0.82 6.85
CA TYR A 33 3.37 1.25 6.52
C TYR A 33 3.52 1.37 5.00
N GLY A 34 4.17 2.47 4.57
CA GLY A 34 4.69 2.60 3.22
C GLY A 34 5.84 1.62 2.95
N GLU A 35 6.33 1.63 1.72
CA GLU A 35 7.63 1.02 1.46
C GLU A 35 8.77 1.72 2.20
N GLU A 36 9.87 1.00 2.40
CA GLU A 36 11.13 1.62 2.79
C GLU A 36 11.60 2.55 1.67
N ILE A 37 11.74 3.83 1.98
CA ILE A 37 12.31 4.81 1.07
C ILE A 37 13.63 5.33 1.65
N ILE A 38 14.67 5.26 0.83
CA ILE A 38 16.01 5.73 1.22
C ILE A 38 16.01 7.26 1.34
N ASP A 39 16.57 7.76 2.44
CA ASP A 39 16.66 9.18 2.76
C ASP A 39 17.21 10.03 1.60
N HIS A 40 18.30 9.59 0.97
CA HIS A 40 18.93 10.23 -0.19
C HIS A 40 17.98 10.41 -1.38
N LYS A 41 16.95 9.56 -1.52
CA LYS A 41 15.96 9.69 -2.58
C LYS A 41 14.95 10.78 -2.26
N ILE A 42 14.44 10.85 -1.02
CA ILE A 42 13.48 11.89 -0.62
C ILE A 42 14.11 13.27 -0.57
N LEU A 43 15.38 13.39 -0.16
CA LEU A 43 16.08 14.68 -0.16
C LEU A 43 16.13 15.35 -1.55
N LYS A 44 16.04 14.56 -2.62
CA LYS A 44 15.99 15.03 -4.01
C LYS A 44 14.58 15.36 -4.47
N CYS A 45 13.57 15.20 -3.61
CA CYS A 45 12.18 15.41 -3.96
C CYS A 45 11.68 16.79 -3.55
N GLU A 46 10.56 17.17 -4.15
CA GLU A 46 9.72 18.28 -3.69
C GLU A 46 8.28 17.80 -3.48
N ARG A 47 7.62 18.41 -2.50
CA ARG A 47 6.23 18.12 -2.18
C ARG A 47 5.33 18.90 -3.14
N ARG A 48 4.52 18.19 -3.92
CA ARG A 48 3.53 18.74 -4.85
C ARG A 48 2.13 18.30 -4.44
N VAL A 49 1.17 19.21 -4.50
CA VAL A 49 -0.26 18.85 -4.41
C VAL A 49 -0.69 18.44 -5.81
N ASN A 50 -1.22 17.24 -5.95
CA ASN A 50 -1.77 16.72 -7.19
C ASN A 50 -3.29 16.82 -7.13
N GLU A 51 -3.83 17.95 -7.59
CA GLU A 51 -5.27 18.22 -7.60
C GLU A 51 -6.02 17.23 -8.49
N HIS A 52 -5.38 16.69 -9.53
CA HIS A 52 -6.01 15.74 -10.43
C HIS A 52 -6.41 14.44 -9.73
N ILE A 53 -5.68 13.91 -8.77
CA ILE A 53 -6.14 12.71 -8.02
C ILE A 53 -6.36 12.98 -6.53
N GLY A 54 -6.28 14.25 -6.10
CA GLY A 54 -6.41 14.62 -4.69
C GLY A 54 -5.31 14.01 -3.81
N SER A 55 -4.11 13.85 -4.35
CA SER A 55 -2.95 13.30 -3.64
C SER A 55 -1.91 14.35 -3.31
N ILE A 56 -1.00 13.97 -2.43
CA ILE A 56 0.23 14.70 -2.13
C ILE A 56 1.38 13.81 -2.60
N ASP A 57 2.18 14.36 -3.50
CA ASP A 57 3.23 13.64 -4.20
C ASP A 57 4.59 14.22 -3.81
N PHE A 58 5.54 13.35 -3.48
CA PHE A 58 6.94 13.68 -3.33
C PHE A 58 7.63 13.27 -4.63
N VAL A 59 7.91 14.26 -5.47
CA VAL A 59 8.39 14.07 -6.84
C VAL A 59 9.87 14.40 -6.91
N GLU A 60 10.68 13.55 -7.53
CA GLU A 60 12.10 13.83 -7.73
C GLU A 60 12.28 15.07 -8.61
N LYS A 61 13.02 16.07 -8.11
CA LYS A 61 13.24 17.35 -8.77
C LYS A 61 13.83 17.16 -10.16
N GLY A 62 13.28 17.90 -11.13
CA GLY A 62 13.67 17.81 -12.54
C GLY A 62 13.11 16.58 -13.26
N THR A 63 12.19 15.83 -12.63
CA THR A 63 11.50 14.69 -13.24
C THR A 63 10.02 14.71 -12.87
N GLU A 64 9.24 13.80 -13.45
CA GLU A 64 7.86 13.48 -13.03
C GLU A 64 7.80 12.17 -12.24
N SER A 65 8.94 11.69 -11.73
CA SER A 65 9.04 10.44 -10.99
C SER A 65 8.54 10.63 -9.56
N VAL A 66 7.34 10.15 -9.27
CA VAL A 66 6.78 10.13 -7.91
C VAL A 66 7.49 9.07 -7.06
N VAL A 67 8.08 9.49 -5.94
CA VAL A 67 8.81 8.62 -5.01
C VAL A 67 7.92 8.17 -3.86
N PHE A 68 7.06 9.07 -3.37
CA PHE A 68 6.06 8.76 -2.37
C PHE A 68 4.78 9.51 -2.71
N ARG A 69 3.65 8.82 -2.66
CA ARG A 69 2.32 9.38 -2.86
C ARG A 69 1.47 9.03 -1.64
N THR A 70 0.73 10.00 -1.12
CA THR A 70 -0.25 9.82 -0.04
C THR A 70 -1.50 10.64 -0.33
N CYS A 71 -2.56 10.45 0.46
CA CYS A 71 -3.80 11.21 0.33
C CYS A 71 -4.42 11.45 1.71
N ASN A 72 -5.42 12.33 1.77
CA ASN A 72 -6.06 12.69 3.04
C ASN A 72 -6.74 11.50 3.74
N GLU A 73 -7.21 10.51 2.97
CA GLU A 73 -7.90 9.31 3.50
C GLU A 73 -7.02 8.48 4.45
N GLU A 74 -5.72 8.36 4.15
CA GLU A 74 -4.78 7.59 4.97
C GLU A 74 -3.89 8.46 5.86
N ARG A 75 -4.01 9.80 5.83
CA ARG A 75 -3.11 10.74 6.55
C ARG A 75 -2.97 10.44 8.04
N LYS A 76 -4.02 9.91 8.68
CA LYS A 76 -4.04 9.52 10.11
C LYS A 76 -3.60 8.07 10.38
N ARG A 77 -3.24 7.32 9.34
CA ARG A 77 -2.96 5.88 9.34
C ARG A 77 -1.59 5.52 8.75
N VAL A 78 -1.11 6.28 7.76
CA VAL A 78 0.10 5.96 7.02
C VAL A 78 1.35 6.24 7.85
N VAL A 79 2.27 5.28 7.86
CA VAL A 79 3.59 5.40 8.48
C VAL A 79 4.67 5.45 7.40
N PHE A 80 5.47 6.50 7.39
CA PHE A 80 6.56 6.67 6.43
C PHE A 80 7.84 5.99 6.95
N GLN A 81 8.28 4.92 6.29
CA GLN A 81 9.50 4.22 6.69
C GLN A 81 10.74 4.72 5.94
N ILE A 82 11.73 5.19 6.70
CA ILE A 82 13.00 5.72 6.20
C ILE A 82 14.08 4.64 6.31
N GLY A 83 14.78 4.40 5.20
CA GLY A 83 16.11 3.79 5.21
C GLY A 83 17.17 4.88 5.33
N THR A 84 17.93 4.87 6.44
CA THR A 84 18.95 5.90 6.73
C THR A 84 20.07 5.34 7.59
N SER A 85 21.20 6.04 7.60
CA SER A 85 22.36 5.77 8.44
C SER A 85 22.95 7.06 9.03
N ASP A 86 22.15 8.12 9.10
CA ASP A 86 22.58 9.46 9.51
C ASP A 86 21.43 10.24 10.13
N ALA A 87 21.64 10.76 11.34
CA ALA A 87 20.59 11.42 12.13
C ALA A 87 20.08 12.72 11.47
N VAL A 88 20.97 13.49 10.86
CA VAL A 88 20.62 14.79 10.24
C VAL A 88 19.81 14.55 8.97
N ARG A 89 20.23 13.63 8.11
CA ARG A 89 19.45 13.27 6.91
C ARG A 89 18.09 12.68 7.27
N ALA A 90 18.04 11.80 8.27
CA ALA A 90 16.79 11.24 8.76
C ALA A 90 15.83 12.34 9.21
N LEU A 91 16.32 13.33 9.97
CA LEU A 91 15.51 14.45 10.44
C LEU A 91 14.99 15.31 9.29
N THR A 92 15.86 15.70 8.35
CA THR A 92 15.47 16.51 7.20
C THR A 92 14.36 15.81 6.39
N VAL A 93 14.53 14.52 6.11
CA VAL A 93 13.51 13.72 5.40
C VAL A 93 12.22 13.63 6.19
N ALA A 94 12.30 13.38 7.50
CA ALA A 94 11.11 13.32 8.35
C ALA A 94 10.35 14.65 8.37
N GLN A 95 11.04 15.79 8.44
CA GLN A 95 10.44 17.13 8.38
C GLN A 95 9.77 17.42 7.02
N MET A 96 10.28 16.86 5.92
CA MET A 96 9.66 16.98 4.61
C MET A 96 8.29 16.28 4.56
N VAL A 97 8.13 15.14 5.24
CA VAL A 97 6.94 14.29 5.14
C VAL A 97 5.97 14.41 6.32
N CYS A 98 6.41 14.91 7.48
CA CYS A 98 5.67 14.78 8.75
C CYS A 98 4.29 15.42 8.78
N ASN A 99 4.01 16.37 7.88
CA ASN A 99 2.71 17.01 7.78
C ASN A 99 1.68 16.15 7.03
N ASP A 100 2.13 15.16 6.25
CA ASP A 100 1.30 14.38 5.34
C ASP A 100 1.16 12.92 5.78
N VAL A 101 1.85 12.52 6.86
CA VAL A 101 1.84 11.16 7.41
C VAL A 101 1.53 11.16 8.90
N ALA A 102 1.09 10.01 9.43
CA ALA A 102 0.69 9.90 10.82
C ALA A 102 1.87 9.65 11.77
N ALA A 103 2.94 9.05 11.25
CA ALA A 103 4.17 8.74 11.98
C ALA A 103 5.33 8.50 11.00
N VAL A 104 6.56 8.54 11.52
CA VAL A 104 7.78 8.12 10.80
C VAL A 104 8.37 6.88 11.47
N ASP A 105 8.98 6.02 10.67
CA ASP A 105 9.62 4.79 11.14
C ASP A 105 11.05 4.65 10.58
N ILE A 106 11.97 4.12 11.37
CA ILE A 106 13.32 3.78 10.88
C ILE A 106 13.45 2.28 10.63
N ASN A 107 13.82 1.92 9.40
CA ASN A 107 14.13 0.54 9.04
C ASN A 107 15.48 0.12 9.62
N MET A 108 15.46 -0.88 10.50
CA MET A 108 16.65 -1.52 11.07
C MET A 108 16.66 -3.03 10.82
N GLY A 109 15.87 -3.50 9.85
CA GLY A 109 15.59 -4.94 9.65
C GLY A 109 15.85 -5.46 8.24
N CYS A 110 16.05 -4.60 7.24
CA CYS A 110 16.27 -5.00 5.85
C CYS A 110 17.65 -5.65 5.66
N PRO A 111 17.75 -6.92 5.24
CA PRO A 111 19.04 -7.60 5.03
C PRO A 111 19.55 -7.50 3.59
N LYS A 112 18.87 -6.75 2.70
CA LYS A 112 19.23 -6.66 1.29
C LYS A 112 20.56 -5.92 1.12
N SER A 113 21.33 -6.30 0.11
CA SER A 113 22.68 -5.78 -0.15
C SER A 113 22.77 -4.26 -0.20
N PHE A 114 21.83 -3.59 -0.89
CA PHE A 114 21.81 -2.13 -0.99
C PHE A 114 21.68 -1.43 0.38
N SER A 115 20.94 -2.04 1.30
CA SER A 115 20.76 -1.53 2.66
C SER A 115 22.04 -1.72 3.46
N LEU A 116 22.62 -2.91 3.40
CA LEU A 116 23.86 -3.25 4.10
C LEU A 116 25.03 -2.38 3.64
N SER A 117 25.21 -2.20 2.32
CA SER A 117 26.27 -1.37 1.75
C SER A 117 26.12 0.11 2.11
N GLY A 118 24.88 0.59 2.27
CA GLY A 118 24.60 1.96 2.73
C GLY A 118 24.69 2.14 4.24
N GLY A 119 24.98 1.09 5.01
CA GLY A 119 24.99 1.11 6.47
C GLY A 119 23.61 1.26 7.12
N MET A 120 22.54 0.98 6.38
CA MET A 120 21.13 1.12 6.77
C MET A 120 20.49 -0.26 7.04
N GLY A 121 19.24 -0.29 7.52
CA GLY A 121 18.52 -1.54 7.73
C GLY A 121 19.24 -2.44 8.73
N ALA A 122 19.43 -3.72 8.41
CA ALA A 122 20.06 -4.67 9.34
C ALA A 122 21.51 -4.32 9.72
N ALA A 123 22.21 -3.47 8.95
CA ALA A 123 23.54 -3.00 9.32
C ALA A 123 23.54 -2.03 10.52
N LEU A 124 22.41 -1.38 10.81
CA LEU A 124 22.27 -0.54 12.01
C LEU A 124 22.28 -1.35 13.30
N LEU A 125 21.85 -2.62 13.25
CA LEU A 125 21.75 -3.49 14.43
C LEU A 125 23.09 -3.71 15.14
N THR A 126 24.21 -3.52 14.45
CA THR A 126 25.56 -3.60 15.03
C THR A 126 26.11 -2.23 15.47
N LYS A 127 25.30 -1.17 15.41
CA LYS A 127 25.67 0.22 15.72
C LYS A 127 24.68 0.87 16.70
N PRO A 128 24.57 0.39 17.96
CA PRO A 128 23.59 0.91 18.92
C PRO A 128 23.69 2.42 19.18
N ASP A 129 24.89 2.99 19.16
CA ASP A 129 25.09 4.43 19.39
C ASP A 129 24.52 5.27 18.24
N LEU A 130 24.67 4.81 17.00
CA LEU A 130 24.08 5.45 15.83
C LEU A 130 22.55 5.32 15.83
N ILE A 131 22.01 4.17 16.25
CA ILE A 131 20.57 3.99 16.47
C ILE A 131 20.07 5.02 17.49
N HIS A 132 20.76 5.16 18.62
CA HIS A 132 20.39 6.10 19.67
C HIS A 132 20.40 7.54 19.16
N ASP A 133 21.44 7.93 18.40
CA ASP A 133 21.57 9.26 17.83
C ASP A 133 20.44 9.59 16.83
N ILE A 134 20.17 8.69 15.88
CA ILE A 134 19.08 8.85 14.90
C ILE A 134 17.73 9.01 15.61
N LEU A 135 17.38 8.07 16.50
CA LEU A 135 16.06 8.07 17.13
C LEU A 135 15.88 9.25 18.08
N THR A 136 16.89 9.59 18.88
CA THR A 136 16.84 10.74 19.79
C THR A 136 16.70 12.05 19.02
N THR A 137 17.43 12.19 17.91
CA THR A 137 17.34 13.37 17.03
C THR A 137 15.93 13.53 16.46
N LEU A 138 15.33 12.45 15.97
CA LEU A 138 13.95 12.47 15.46
C LEU A 138 12.94 12.79 16.57
N ARG A 139 13.04 12.12 17.72
CA ARG A 139 12.10 12.32 18.84
C ARG A 139 12.12 13.72 19.43
N ARG A 140 13.29 14.37 19.47
CA ARG A 140 13.43 15.75 19.96
C ARG A 140 12.84 16.81 19.03
N ASN A 141 12.74 16.52 17.72
CA ASN A 141 12.42 17.53 16.70
C ASN A 141 11.10 17.28 15.96
N LEU A 142 10.38 16.19 16.25
CA LEU A 142 9.12 15.86 15.59
C LEU A 142 7.97 15.76 16.59
N ASN A 143 6.84 16.36 16.21
CA ASN A 143 5.58 16.31 16.97
C ASN A 143 4.73 15.07 16.65
N ILE A 144 5.09 14.31 15.62
CA ILE A 144 4.46 13.02 15.28
C ILE A 144 5.23 11.85 15.93
N PRO A 145 4.58 10.71 16.16
CA PRO A 145 5.25 9.50 16.64
C PRO A 145 6.43 9.08 15.76
N VAL A 146 7.47 8.58 16.42
CA VAL A 146 8.62 7.93 15.78
C VAL A 146 8.66 6.49 16.26
N THR A 147 8.73 5.54 15.33
CA THR A 147 8.90 4.12 15.60
C THR A 147 10.15 3.58 14.92
N CYS A 148 10.50 2.33 15.20
CA CYS A 148 11.46 1.60 14.38
C CYS A 148 11.09 0.14 14.25
N LYS A 149 11.65 -0.51 13.21
CA LYS A 149 11.46 -1.94 12.94
C LYS A 149 12.78 -2.67 12.92
N ILE A 150 12.95 -3.65 13.82
CA ILE A 150 14.17 -4.46 13.95
C ILE A 150 13.93 -5.92 13.54
N ARG A 151 15.03 -6.66 13.42
CA ARG A 151 15.09 -8.13 13.42
C ARG A 151 15.72 -8.61 14.73
N LEU A 152 15.54 -9.89 15.04
CA LEU A 152 16.24 -10.53 16.16
C LEU A 152 17.76 -10.55 15.92
N LEU A 153 18.53 -10.39 16.99
CA LEU A 153 19.99 -10.56 16.97
C LEU A 153 20.38 -12.04 17.12
N LYS A 154 21.68 -12.33 17.16
CA LYS A 154 22.17 -13.70 17.34
C LYS A 154 21.72 -14.27 18.69
N SER A 155 21.81 -13.47 19.73
CA SER A 155 21.42 -13.81 21.10
C SER A 155 20.08 -13.14 21.47
N PRO A 156 19.15 -13.85 22.12
CA PRO A 156 17.94 -13.25 22.70
C PRO A 156 18.28 -12.12 23.68
N GLN A 157 19.31 -12.30 24.52
CA GLN A 157 19.75 -11.30 25.50
C GLN A 157 20.22 -10.00 24.81
N ASP A 158 20.99 -10.11 23.74
CA ASP A 158 21.44 -8.94 22.98
C ASP A 158 20.26 -8.21 22.34
N THR A 159 19.25 -8.97 21.87
CA THR A 159 18.03 -8.40 21.28
C THR A 159 17.27 -7.58 22.31
N VAL A 160 17.09 -8.13 23.52
CA VAL A 160 16.43 -7.44 24.64
C VAL A 160 17.21 -6.20 25.06
N GLU A 161 18.54 -6.27 25.16
CA GLU A 161 19.37 -5.12 25.53
C GLU A 161 19.30 -4.01 24.47
N LEU A 162 19.36 -4.34 23.18
CA LEU A 162 19.16 -3.38 22.10
C LEU A 162 17.77 -2.74 22.19
N ALA A 163 16.73 -3.53 22.45
CA ALA A 163 15.36 -3.05 22.56
C ALA A 163 15.19 -2.05 23.73
N ARG A 164 15.81 -2.31 24.90
CA ARG A 164 15.82 -1.38 26.03
C ARG A 164 16.54 -0.07 25.70
N ARG A 165 17.65 -0.13 24.96
CA ARG A 165 18.35 1.07 24.49
C ARG A 165 17.49 1.89 23.53
N ILE A 166 16.77 1.23 22.62
CA ILE A 166 15.82 1.86 21.72
C ILE A 166 14.71 2.54 22.51
N GLU A 167 14.10 1.87 23.49
CA GLU A 167 13.04 2.46 24.33
C GLU A 167 13.47 3.75 25.02
N LYS A 168 14.70 3.81 25.54
CA LYS A 168 15.25 5.02 26.19
C LYS A 168 15.33 6.24 25.28
N THR A 169 15.29 6.07 23.96
CA THR A 169 15.24 7.20 23.01
C THR A 169 13.85 7.86 22.95
N GLY A 170 12.83 7.23 23.53
CA GLY A 170 11.46 7.74 23.59
C GLY A 170 10.61 7.43 22.35
N VAL A 171 10.97 6.40 21.57
CA VAL A 171 10.11 5.92 20.46
C VAL A 171 8.74 5.48 20.95
N SER A 172 7.73 5.64 20.11
CA SER A 172 6.32 5.38 20.48
C SER A 172 5.93 3.90 20.40
N ALA A 173 6.67 3.09 19.63
CA ALA A 173 6.50 1.65 19.52
C ALA A 173 7.73 1.02 18.85
N LEU A 174 7.91 -0.29 19.06
CA LEU A 174 8.96 -1.10 18.44
C LEU A 174 8.34 -2.27 17.68
N ALA A 175 8.55 -2.34 16.36
CA ALA A 175 8.19 -3.51 15.57
C ALA A 175 9.34 -4.53 15.55
N VAL A 176 9.06 -5.77 15.93
CA VAL A 176 10.07 -6.85 15.97
C VAL A 176 9.69 -7.93 14.98
N HIS A 177 10.53 -8.10 13.95
CA HIS A 177 10.44 -9.28 13.11
C HIS A 177 11.10 -10.45 13.82
N GLY A 178 10.33 -11.51 14.12
CA GLY A 178 10.77 -12.72 14.82
C GLY A 178 11.77 -13.59 14.05
N ARG A 179 12.56 -13.03 13.16
CA ARG A 179 13.62 -13.72 12.43
C ARG A 179 14.93 -12.96 12.62
N LYS A 180 16.02 -13.71 12.69
CA LYS A 180 17.38 -13.20 12.67
C LYS A 180 17.72 -12.71 11.26
N VAL A 181 18.81 -11.95 11.12
CA VAL A 181 19.25 -11.44 9.81
C VAL A 181 19.57 -12.57 8.83
N ALA A 182 20.16 -13.68 9.32
CA ALA A 182 20.53 -14.83 8.51
C ALA A 182 19.36 -15.79 8.17
N ASP A 183 18.24 -15.66 8.88
CA ASP A 183 17.08 -16.53 8.66
C ASP A 183 16.39 -16.21 7.34
N ARG A 184 16.02 -17.28 6.62
CA ARG A 184 15.27 -17.24 5.37
C ARG A 184 13.77 -17.18 5.63
N PRO A 185 12.96 -16.79 4.62
CA PRO A 185 11.50 -16.73 4.78
C PRO A 185 10.82 -18.06 5.14
N ARG A 186 11.48 -19.20 4.88
CA ARG A 186 11.02 -20.55 5.23
C ARG A 186 11.27 -20.91 6.69
N ASP A 187 12.26 -20.28 7.33
CA ASP A 187 12.62 -20.59 8.71
C ASP A 187 11.58 -19.95 9.62
N PRO A 188 11.04 -20.64 10.64
CA PRO A 188 9.92 -20.14 11.42
C PRO A 188 10.27 -18.87 12.22
N ALA A 189 9.29 -17.98 12.37
CA ALA A 189 9.40 -16.85 13.28
C ALA A 189 9.48 -17.34 14.74
N LYS A 190 10.47 -16.83 15.47
CA LYS A 190 10.80 -17.16 16.86
C LYS A 190 9.98 -16.27 17.79
N TRP A 191 8.68 -16.56 17.90
CA TRP A 191 7.74 -15.77 18.70
C TRP A 191 8.12 -15.71 20.19
N SER A 192 8.76 -16.73 20.75
CA SER A 192 9.28 -16.70 22.12
C SER A 192 10.32 -15.60 22.33
N GLU A 193 11.24 -15.37 21.38
CA GLU A 193 12.21 -14.28 21.47
C GLU A 193 11.54 -12.90 21.35
N ILE A 194 10.36 -12.80 20.71
CA ILE A 194 9.56 -11.56 20.74
C ILE A 194 8.93 -11.38 22.13
N ALA A 195 8.45 -12.45 22.78
CA ALA A 195 7.88 -12.39 24.12
C ALA A 195 8.90 -11.90 25.17
N ASP A 196 10.17 -12.28 25.03
CA ASP A 196 11.26 -11.78 25.86
C ASP A 196 11.41 -10.25 25.72
N VAL A 197 11.29 -9.72 24.49
CA VAL A 197 11.32 -8.27 24.23
C VAL A 197 10.08 -7.58 24.80
N VAL A 198 8.89 -8.15 24.61
CA VAL A 198 7.63 -7.62 25.16
C VAL A 198 7.72 -7.47 26.68
N THR A 199 8.21 -8.49 27.37
CA THR A 199 8.34 -8.51 28.83
C THR A 199 9.35 -7.45 29.33
N ALA A 200 10.34 -7.11 28.51
CA ALA A 200 11.42 -6.22 28.89
C ALA A 200 11.12 -4.73 28.68
N LEU A 201 10.07 -4.38 27.93
CA LEU A 201 9.73 -3.01 27.55
C LEU A 201 8.40 -2.56 28.16
N SER A 202 8.26 -1.25 28.34
CA SER A 202 7.03 -0.56 28.72
C SER A 202 6.28 0.02 27.51
N ILE A 203 6.97 0.25 26.38
CA ILE A 203 6.36 0.71 25.13
C ILE A 203 5.65 -0.41 24.35
N PRO A 204 4.67 -0.09 23.49
CA PRO A 204 4.03 -1.07 22.62
C PRO A 204 5.03 -1.80 21.71
N VAL A 205 5.04 -3.13 21.76
CA VAL A 205 5.74 -3.98 20.80
C VAL A 205 4.76 -4.49 19.76
N ILE A 206 5.17 -4.43 18.48
CA ILE A 206 4.41 -4.93 17.34
C ILE A 206 5.09 -6.20 16.81
N ALA A 207 4.48 -7.36 17.03
CA ALA A 207 5.02 -8.64 16.57
C ALA A 207 4.88 -8.78 15.05
N ASN A 208 5.95 -9.19 14.37
CA ASN A 208 5.94 -9.42 12.93
C ASN A 208 6.55 -10.78 12.59
N GLY A 209 5.91 -11.50 11.68
CA GLY A 209 6.38 -12.77 11.15
C GLY A 209 5.33 -13.88 11.25
N ASP A 210 5.05 -14.48 10.10
CA ASP A 210 4.18 -15.67 9.95
C ASP A 210 2.70 -15.45 10.26
N VAL A 211 2.19 -14.30 9.82
CA VAL A 211 0.76 -13.99 9.72
C VAL A 211 0.27 -14.34 8.31
N PHE A 212 -0.60 -15.33 8.17
CA PHE A 212 -1.11 -15.84 6.89
C PHE A 212 -2.64 -15.99 6.83
N GLU A 213 -3.29 -16.03 7.99
CA GLU A 213 -4.75 -15.95 8.14
C GLU A 213 -5.16 -14.89 9.18
N HIS A 214 -6.43 -14.49 9.21
CA HIS A 214 -6.93 -13.48 10.16
C HIS A 214 -6.73 -13.91 11.63
N ASP A 215 -6.96 -15.18 11.93
CA ASP A 215 -6.79 -15.71 13.29
C ASP A 215 -5.33 -15.65 13.79
N ASP A 216 -4.36 -15.53 12.88
CA ASP A 216 -2.95 -15.39 13.26
C ASP A 216 -2.69 -14.10 14.03
N PHE A 217 -3.45 -13.02 13.79
CA PHE A 217 -3.32 -11.80 14.59
C PHE A 217 -3.58 -12.08 16.07
N TYR A 218 -4.61 -12.86 16.39
CA TYR A 218 -4.92 -13.26 17.76
C TYR A 218 -3.90 -14.26 18.30
N ARG A 219 -3.60 -15.32 17.53
CA ARG A 219 -2.67 -16.38 17.94
C ARG A 219 -1.27 -15.86 18.25
N ILE A 220 -0.73 -14.98 17.40
CA ILE A 220 0.60 -14.39 17.59
C ILE A 220 0.59 -13.44 18.77
N LYS A 221 -0.47 -12.64 18.92
CA LYS A 221 -0.61 -11.75 20.06
C LYS A 221 -0.61 -12.51 21.39
N LEU A 222 -1.35 -13.62 21.48
CA LEU A 222 -1.33 -14.50 22.65
C LEU A 222 0.05 -15.10 22.89
N ALA A 223 0.71 -15.62 21.85
CA ALA A 223 1.99 -16.30 21.97
C ALA A 223 3.15 -15.36 22.35
N THR A 224 3.06 -14.08 21.97
CA THR A 224 4.12 -13.08 22.19
C THR A 224 3.82 -12.11 23.33
N GLY A 225 2.55 -11.93 23.70
CA GLY A 225 2.12 -10.82 24.56
C GLY A 225 2.18 -9.45 23.89
N ALA A 226 2.50 -9.37 22.59
CA ALA A 226 2.65 -8.11 21.88
C ALA A 226 1.38 -7.25 21.91
N SER A 227 1.54 -5.93 21.82
CA SER A 227 0.40 -5.00 21.80
C SER A 227 -0.39 -5.09 20.49
N SER A 228 0.32 -5.32 19.38
CA SER A 228 -0.25 -5.37 18.03
C SER A 228 0.51 -6.38 17.17
N VAL A 229 -0.06 -6.74 16.03
CA VAL A 229 0.56 -7.69 15.08
C VAL A 229 0.63 -7.07 13.70
N MET A 230 1.78 -7.25 13.05
CA MET A 230 2.11 -6.71 11.74
C MET A 230 2.28 -7.83 10.72
N VAL A 231 1.59 -7.71 9.58
CA VAL A 231 1.62 -8.69 8.47
C VAL A 231 2.28 -8.11 7.22
N ALA A 232 3.12 -8.93 6.56
CA ALA A 232 3.73 -8.62 5.27
C ALA A 232 3.18 -9.56 4.18
N ARG A 233 3.75 -10.77 4.06
CA ARG A 233 3.46 -11.73 3.00
C ARG A 233 1.99 -12.14 2.91
N GLY A 234 1.34 -12.43 4.05
CA GLY A 234 -0.09 -12.78 4.06
C GLY A 234 -0.96 -11.70 3.41
N ALA A 235 -0.69 -10.43 3.73
CA ALA A 235 -1.37 -9.30 3.12
C ALA A 235 -0.99 -9.12 1.64
N LEU A 236 0.30 -9.21 1.28
CA LEU A 236 0.76 -9.16 -0.12
C LEU A 236 0.01 -10.16 -1.00
N TRP A 237 -0.15 -11.39 -0.53
CA TRP A 237 -0.86 -12.41 -1.28
C TRP A 237 -2.36 -12.11 -1.32
N ASN A 238 -2.94 -11.75 -0.18
CA ASN A 238 -4.35 -11.41 -0.09
C ASN A 238 -4.61 -10.39 1.02
N ALA A 239 -4.81 -9.12 0.62
CA ALA A 239 -5.04 -8.02 1.54
C ALA A 239 -6.33 -8.16 2.37
N SER A 240 -7.28 -9.02 1.97
CA SER A 240 -8.46 -9.31 2.78
C SER A 240 -8.16 -10.10 4.06
N ILE A 241 -6.89 -10.48 4.32
CA ILE A 241 -6.47 -11.04 5.61
C ILE A 241 -6.80 -10.14 6.80
N PHE A 242 -6.95 -8.83 6.58
CA PHE A 242 -7.36 -7.89 7.61
C PHE A 242 -8.86 -7.98 7.96
N SER A 243 -9.68 -8.56 7.08
CA SER A 243 -11.13 -8.64 7.24
C SER A 243 -11.48 -9.66 8.32
N SER A 244 -12.25 -9.22 9.32
CA SER A 244 -12.76 -10.07 10.40
C SER A 244 -13.97 -10.93 10.00
N GLN A 245 -14.61 -10.64 8.86
CA GLN A 245 -15.81 -11.37 8.42
C GLN A 245 -15.42 -12.64 7.66
N CYS A 246 -14.65 -12.48 6.59
CA CYS A 246 -14.13 -13.59 5.80
C CYS A 246 -12.99 -13.12 4.89
N LYS A 247 -12.10 -14.07 4.57
CA LYS A 247 -11.09 -13.91 3.52
C LYS A 247 -11.77 -14.02 2.16
N LEU A 248 -11.59 -13.01 1.32
CA LEU A 248 -12.15 -12.99 -0.03
C LEU A 248 -11.29 -13.83 -0.99
N PRO A 249 -11.87 -14.32 -2.10
CA PRO A 249 -11.10 -14.89 -3.20
C PRO A 249 -9.99 -13.93 -3.66
N TRP A 250 -8.78 -14.44 -3.87
CA TRP A 250 -7.63 -13.60 -4.21
C TRP A 250 -7.81 -12.89 -5.56
N GLU A 251 -8.61 -13.47 -6.47
CA GLU A 251 -8.96 -12.86 -7.75
C GLU A 251 -9.74 -11.56 -7.55
N ASP A 252 -10.61 -11.49 -6.54
CA ASP A 252 -11.43 -10.31 -6.24
C ASP A 252 -10.54 -9.20 -5.67
N VAL A 253 -9.67 -9.56 -4.73
CA VAL A 253 -8.69 -8.64 -4.14
C VAL A 253 -7.71 -8.12 -5.18
N LYS A 254 -7.25 -8.98 -6.10
CA LYS A 254 -6.39 -8.59 -7.22
C LYS A 254 -7.10 -7.60 -8.15
N ARG A 255 -8.37 -7.82 -8.48
CA ARG A 255 -9.16 -6.89 -9.32
C ARG A 255 -9.28 -5.53 -8.64
N GLU A 256 -9.57 -5.52 -7.35
CA GLU A 256 -9.70 -4.29 -6.59
C GLU A 256 -8.35 -3.55 -6.47
N TYR A 257 -7.24 -4.27 -6.33
CA TYR A 257 -5.90 -3.68 -6.40
C TYR A 257 -5.62 -3.01 -7.76
N VAL A 258 -5.98 -3.64 -8.88
CA VAL A 258 -5.84 -3.05 -10.22
C VAL A 258 -6.69 -1.79 -10.34
N ARG A 259 -7.94 -1.84 -9.88
CA ARG A 259 -8.85 -0.68 -9.88
C ARG A 259 -8.27 0.49 -9.09
N LYS A 260 -7.76 0.26 -7.87
CA LYS A 260 -7.11 1.30 -7.06
C LYS A 260 -5.82 1.80 -7.70
N SER A 261 -5.06 0.92 -8.37
CA SER A 261 -3.83 1.31 -9.07
C SER A 261 -4.11 2.28 -10.21
N ILE A 262 -5.23 2.11 -10.91
CA ILE A 262 -5.73 3.08 -11.90
C ILE A 262 -6.17 4.37 -11.22
N LEU A 263 -7.04 4.27 -10.21
CA LEU A 263 -7.64 5.43 -9.55
C LEU A 263 -6.60 6.39 -8.98
N TRP A 264 -5.51 5.84 -8.46
CA TRP A 264 -4.43 6.59 -7.80
C TRP A 264 -3.19 6.75 -8.68
N ASP A 265 -3.32 6.51 -9.99
CA ASP A 265 -2.26 6.66 -11.01
C ASP A 265 -0.92 6.03 -10.56
N ASN A 266 -0.98 4.78 -10.12
CA ASN A 266 0.17 4.09 -9.57
C ASN A 266 1.19 3.74 -10.66
N ASP A 267 2.46 3.67 -10.30
CA ASP A 267 3.46 3.30 -11.30
C ASP A 267 3.25 1.85 -11.78
N ILE A 268 3.41 1.64 -13.08
CA ILE A 268 3.17 0.34 -13.71
C ILE A 268 4.18 -0.72 -13.24
N LYS A 269 5.37 -0.33 -12.79
CA LYS A 269 6.42 -1.28 -12.37
C LYS A 269 6.05 -1.91 -11.02
N SER A 270 5.65 -1.10 -10.04
CA SER A 270 5.18 -1.55 -8.72
C SER A 270 3.84 -2.27 -8.82
N THR A 271 2.94 -1.80 -9.67
CA THR A 271 1.68 -2.48 -9.96
C THR A 271 1.92 -3.90 -10.49
N LYS A 272 2.76 -4.04 -11.53
CA LYS A 272 3.15 -5.36 -12.07
C LYS A 272 3.88 -6.21 -11.05
N HIS A 273 4.74 -5.63 -10.23
CA HIS A 273 5.47 -6.37 -9.20
C HIS A 273 4.49 -7.02 -8.21
N THR A 274 3.58 -6.24 -7.63
CA THR A 274 2.59 -6.73 -6.67
C THR A 274 1.70 -7.81 -7.29
N LEU A 275 1.20 -7.59 -8.51
CA LEU A 275 0.39 -8.60 -9.21
C LEU A 275 1.15 -9.90 -9.47
N LYS A 276 2.43 -9.82 -9.84
CA LYS A 276 3.25 -11.02 -10.03
C LYS A 276 3.40 -11.79 -8.73
N GLU A 277 3.63 -11.12 -7.60
CA GLU A 277 3.73 -11.78 -6.29
C GLU A 277 2.41 -12.48 -5.91
N MET A 278 1.26 -11.84 -6.15
CA MET A 278 -0.05 -12.47 -5.93
C MET A 278 -0.24 -13.71 -6.83
N ILE A 279 0.03 -13.58 -8.14
CA ILE A 279 -0.14 -14.66 -9.11
C ILE A 279 0.84 -15.81 -8.84
N MET A 280 2.10 -15.55 -8.52
CA MET A 280 3.09 -16.60 -8.21
C MET A 280 2.73 -17.40 -6.96
N HIS A 281 1.96 -16.82 -6.04
CA HIS A 281 1.53 -17.52 -4.84
C HIS A 281 0.33 -18.45 -5.10
N TYR A 282 -0.67 -17.99 -5.85
CA TYR A 282 -1.92 -18.75 -6.07
C TYR A 282 -2.01 -19.48 -7.41
N SER A 283 -1.13 -19.17 -8.36
CA SER A 283 -1.19 -19.65 -9.75
C SER A 283 0.21 -19.68 -10.37
N CYS A 284 0.34 -19.37 -11.66
CA CYS A 284 1.61 -19.40 -12.39
C CYS A 284 1.72 -18.26 -13.41
N LEU A 285 2.91 -17.67 -13.52
CA LEU A 285 3.17 -16.58 -14.46
C LEU A 285 3.16 -17.00 -15.95
N GLU A 286 3.28 -18.31 -16.23
CA GLU A 286 3.27 -18.84 -17.59
C GLU A 286 1.88 -18.97 -18.20
N LEU A 287 0.83 -18.84 -17.39
CA LEU A 287 -0.55 -18.82 -17.86
C LEU A 287 -0.89 -17.47 -18.51
N ALA A 288 -2.03 -17.43 -19.22
CA ALA A 288 -2.47 -16.26 -19.98
C ALA A 288 -2.47 -14.97 -19.14
N GLU A 289 -2.98 -15.04 -17.91
CA GLU A 289 -3.02 -13.90 -16.99
C GLU A 289 -1.61 -13.40 -16.60
N GLY A 290 -0.72 -14.31 -16.21
CA GLY A 290 0.66 -13.94 -15.86
C GLY A 290 1.41 -13.31 -17.03
N LYS A 291 1.27 -13.89 -18.23
CA LYS A 291 1.82 -13.34 -19.48
C LYS A 291 1.22 -11.98 -19.82
N ALA A 292 -0.08 -11.77 -19.58
CA ALA A 292 -0.73 -10.48 -19.74
C ALA A 292 -0.10 -9.41 -18.83
N VAL A 293 0.06 -9.70 -17.53
CA VAL A 293 0.73 -8.78 -16.58
C VAL A 293 2.15 -8.47 -17.05
N ILE A 294 2.93 -9.47 -17.44
CA ILE A 294 4.32 -9.29 -17.91
C ILE A 294 4.40 -8.38 -19.14
N LYS A 295 3.51 -8.59 -20.12
CA LYS A 295 3.49 -7.86 -21.40
C LYS A 295 2.82 -6.49 -21.32
N SER A 296 2.25 -6.11 -20.18
CA SER A 296 1.54 -4.83 -20.05
C SER A 296 2.50 -3.66 -19.91
N ASN A 297 2.28 -2.59 -20.68
CA ASN A 297 3.16 -1.41 -20.69
C ASN A 297 2.54 -0.18 -20.00
N SER A 298 1.24 -0.18 -19.77
CA SER A 298 0.50 0.86 -19.04
C SER A 298 -0.56 0.23 -18.14
N LEU A 299 -1.14 1.02 -17.22
CA LEU A 299 -2.26 0.58 -16.40
C LEU A 299 -3.51 0.28 -17.24
N ALA A 300 -3.75 1.05 -18.30
CA ALA A 300 -4.87 0.82 -19.22
C ALA A 300 -4.71 -0.51 -19.98
N ASP A 301 -3.51 -0.78 -20.50
CA ASP A 301 -3.20 -2.05 -21.18
C ASP A 301 -3.33 -3.24 -20.21
N LEU A 302 -2.86 -3.07 -18.97
CA LEU A 302 -3.00 -4.06 -17.91
C LEU A 302 -4.47 -4.37 -17.62
N ALA A 303 -5.31 -3.35 -17.43
CA ALA A 303 -6.73 -3.56 -17.15
C ALA A 303 -7.47 -4.18 -18.33
N PHE A 304 -7.16 -3.78 -19.57
CA PHE A 304 -7.73 -4.38 -20.76
C PHE A 304 -7.39 -5.87 -20.87
N LYS A 305 -6.11 -6.23 -20.71
CA LYS A 305 -5.65 -7.63 -20.82
C LYS A 305 -6.20 -8.50 -19.68
N LEU A 306 -6.21 -7.99 -18.46
CA LEU A 306 -6.78 -8.71 -17.32
C LEU A 306 -8.30 -8.86 -17.46
N GLY A 307 -9.01 -7.80 -17.89
CA GLY A 307 -10.44 -7.83 -18.13
C GLY A 307 -10.86 -8.88 -19.17
N ASN A 308 -10.10 -9.02 -20.26
CA ASN A 308 -10.34 -10.06 -21.27
C ASN A 308 -10.00 -11.48 -20.79
N SER A 309 -9.02 -11.63 -19.89
CA SER A 309 -8.71 -12.94 -19.27
C SER A 309 -9.68 -13.34 -18.16
N MET A 310 -10.49 -12.39 -17.68
CA MET A 310 -11.43 -12.54 -16.58
C MET A 310 -12.88 -12.50 -17.09
N GLU A 311 -13.23 -13.38 -18.04
CA GLU A 311 -14.57 -13.50 -18.67
C GLU A 311 -15.77 -13.71 -17.71
N ARG A 312 -15.57 -13.57 -16.39
CA ARG A 312 -16.62 -13.41 -15.37
C ARG A 312 -16.74 -12.00 -14.80
N ILE A 313 -16.30 -10.96 -15.50
CA ILE A 313 -16.47 -9.57 -15.07
C ILE A 313 -17.62 -8.91 -15.82
N ASN A 314 -18.68 -8.63 -15.08
CA ASN A 314 -19.85 -7.90 -15.53
C ASN A 314 -19.67 -6.38 -15.56
N THR A 315 -18.45 -5.84 -15.50
CA THR A 315 -18.24 -4.39 -15.41
C THR A 315 -17.04 -3.93 -16.24
N MET A 316 -17.31 -3.23 -17.34
CA MET A 316 -16.30 -2.54 -18.13
C MET A 316 -16.11 -1.14 -17.55
N ILE A 317 -14.90 -0.80 -17.07
CA ILE A 317 -14.52 0.57 -16.71
C ILE A 317 -13.94 1.22 -17.96
N LEU A 318 -14.64 2.21 -18.52
CA LEU A 318 -14.09 3.13 -19.52
C LEU A 318 -13.60 4.37 -18.79
N LEU A 319 -12.30 4.63 -18.87
CA LEU A 319 -11.72 5.94 -18.55
C LEU A 319 -11.88 6.80 -19.80
N LEU A 320 -12.62 7.90 -19.69
CA LEU A 320 -12.73 8.92 -20.74
C LEU A 320 -12.20 10.23 -20.18
N GLU A 321 -11.14 10.75 -20.80
CA GLU A 321 -10.70 12.14 -20.64
C GLU A 321 -11.29 12.94 -21.80
N THR A 322 -12.14 13.91 -21.50
CA THR A 322 -12.64 14.87 -22.50
C THR A 322 -12.76 16.26 -21.89
N ASP A 323 -12.15 17.26 -22.53
CA ASP A 323 -12.25 18.69 -22.17
C ASP A 323 -13.54 19.36 -22.67
N SER A 324 -14.55 18.59 -23.08
CA SER A 324 -15.82 19.11 -23.58
C SER A 324 -16.98 18.15 -23.30
N TRP A 325 -18.17 18.71 -23.14
CA TRP A 325 -19.43 18.05 -22.76
C TRP A 325 -19.98 17.05 -23.81
N SER A 326 -19.16 16.53 -24.71
CA SER A 326 -19.55 15.53 -25.71
C SER A 326 -18.82 14.22 -25.50
N ILE A 327 -19.54 13.21 -25.03
CA ILE A 327 -19.05 11.83 -24.89
C ILE A 327 -19.36 11.08 -26.19
N LYS A 328 -18.33 10.71 -26.97
CA LYS A 328 -18.47 9.77 -28.09
C LYS A 328 -18.14 8.36 -27.61
N VAL A 329 -19.12 7.45 -27.69
CA VAL A 329 -18.94 6.03 -27.38
C VAL A 329 -18.83 5.26 -28.69
N ASP A 330 -17.62 4.88 -29.10
CA ASP A 330 -17.39 4.27 -30.42
C ASP A 330 -17.72 2.76 -30.50
N LYS A 331 -17.97 2.08 -29.38
CA LYS A 331 -18.41 0.67 -29.38
C LYS A 331 -19.20 0.29 -28.13
N VAL A 332 -20.47 -0.06 -28.31
CA VAL A 332 -21.32 -0.71 -27.29
C VAL A 332 -21.48 -2.18 -27.66
N VAL A 333 -20.93 -3.09 -26.85
CA VAL A 333 -21.21 -4.53 -26.97
C VAL A 333 -22.43 -4.84 -26.10
N TRP A 334 -23.51 -5.29 -26.73
CA TRP A 334 -24.79 -5.56 -26.07
C TRP A 334 -24.67 -6.59 -24.94
N GLY A 335 -25.26 -6.28 -23.78
CA GLY A 335 -25.42 -7.21 -22.64
C GLY A 335 -24.51 -7.00 -21.41
N ARG A 336 -23.81 -5.85 -21.28
CA ARG A 336 -22.81 -5.62 -20.21
C ARG A 336 -23.08 -4.33 -19.43
N ILE A 337 -22.84 -4.33 -18.11
CA ILE A 337 -22.92 -3.12 -17.27
C ILE A 337 -21.70 -2.24 -17.60
N LEU A 338 -22.00 -1.00 -18.01
CA LEU A 338 -21.01 0.01 -18.34
C LEU A 338 -20.79 0.90 -17.12
N MET A 339 -19.59 0.91 -16.54
CA MET A 339 -19.18 1.96 -15.61
C MET A 339 -18.56 3.07 -16.44
N ILE A 340 -19.28 4.18 -16.59
CA ILE A 340 -18.76 5.40 -17.23
C ILE A 340 -18.13 6.25 -16.13
N TYR A 341 -16.82 6.49 -16.20
CA TYR A 341 -16.16 7.52 -15.40
C TYR A 341 -16.09 8.80 -16.25
N ALA A 342 -16.96 9.76 -15.96
CA ALA A 342 -16.95 11.09 -16.58
C ALA A 342 -16.58 12.12 -15.53
N ARG A 343 -15.66 13.03 -15.88
CA ARG A 343 -15.12 14.02 -14.95
C ARG A 343 -15.35 15.43 -15.49
N SER A 344 -16.00 16.29 -14.71
CA SER A 344 -16.00 17.74 -14.92
C SER A 344 -15.52 18.43 -13.64
N HIS A 345 -15.06 19.69 -13.75
CA HIS A 345 -14.43 20.45 -12.66
C HIS A 345 -15.29 20.71 -11.40
N ALA A 346 -16.54 20.23 -11.33
CA ALA A 346 -17.44 20.59 -10.24
C ALA A 346 -17.96 19.42 -9.38
N GLU A 347 -18.13 18.18 -9.87
CA GLU A 347 -18.76 17.11 -9.08
C GLU A 347 -18.28 15.71 -9.50
N ALA A 348 -18.25 14.78 -8.52
CA ALA A 348 -17.97 13.36 -8.73
C ALA A 348 -19.27 12.56 -8.83
N PHE A 349 -19.48 11.85 -9.94
CA PHE A 349 -20.65 10.99 -10.12
C PHE A 349 -20.26 9.51 -10.21
N LEU A 350 -20.88 8.70 -9.34
CA LEU A 350 -20.94 7.25 -9.44
C LEU A 350 -22.37 6.87 -9.84
N GLY A 351 -22.57 6.52 -11.11
CA GLY A 351 -23.88 6.15 -11.65
C GLY A 351 -23.94 4.67 -12.05
N TRP A 352 -25.03 3.99 -11.68
CA TRP A 352 -25.37 2.66 -12.16
C TRP A 352 -26.32 2.79 -13.35
N ILE A 353 -26.01 2.17 -14.48
CA ILE A 353 -26.96 2.07 -15.60
C ILE A 353 -27.72 0.74 -15.44
N ASN A 354 -28.97 0.82 -14.99
CA ASN A 354 -29.92 -0.29 -15.12
C ASN A 354 -30.68 -0.13 -16.44
N SER A 355 -30.54 -1.08 -17.35
CA SER A 355 -31.37 -1.09 -18.57
C SER A 355 -32.79 -1.55 -18.22
N ALA A 356 -33.76 -0.65 -18.22
CA ALA A 356 -35.17 -1.01 -18.35
C ALA A 356 -35.60 -0.81 -19.81
N SER A 357 -36.16 -1.84 -20.43
CA SER A 357 -36.69 -1.77 -21.80
C SER A 357 -38.16 -1.38 -21.81
N ARG A 358 -38.49 -0.22 -22.37
CA ARG A 358 -39.79 0.08 -22.97
C ARG A 358 -39.61 0.94 -24.22
N GLY A 359 -39.93 0.39 -25.40
CA GLY A 359 -39.96 1.10 -26.69
C GLY A 359 -38.60 1.30 -27.39
N ASN A 360 -38.65 1.61 -28.70
CA ASN A 360 -37.50 1.87 -29.58
C ASN A 360 -36.74 3.18 -29.27
N SER A 361 -36.92 3.72 -28.06
CA SER A 361 -36.20 4.88 -27.54
C SER A 361 -35.89 4.61 -26.07
N LYS A 362 -34.60 4.47 -25.73
CA LYS A 362 -34.16 4.32 -24.33
C LYS A 362 -33.59 5.64 -23.83
N LEU A 363 -34.35 6.31 -22.96
CA LEU A 363 -33.88 7.45 -22.17
C LEU A 363 -33.06 6.94 -20.97
N LEU A 364 -31.82 7.43 -20.84
CA LEU A 364 -30.95 7.18 -19.69
C LEU A 364 -31.25 8.21 -18.59
N TRP A 365 -31.57 7.75 -17.38
CA TRP A 365 -31.75 8.60 -16.21
C TRP A 365 -30.61 8.35 -15.22
N LEU A 366 -29.80 9.38 -14.95
CA LEU A 366 -28.90 9.43 -13.80
C LEU A 366 -29.72 9.85 -12.57
N ARG A 367 -29.92 8.94 -11.61
CA ARG A 367 -30.65 9.27 -10.37
C ARG A 367 -29.69 9.85 -9.33
N SER A 368 -29.59 11.18 -9.29
CA SER A 368 -29.81 12.04 -8.10
C SER A 368 -29.12 13.42 -8.25
N SER A 369 -29.85 14.47 -7.82
CA SER A 369 -29.56 15.92 -7.83
C SER A 369 -30.28 16.73 -8.94
N PRO A 370 -30.75 17.99 -8.69
CA PRO A 370 -31.79 18.68 -9.48
C PRO A 370 -31.42 19.07 -10.91
N ASN A 371 -30.15 18.92 -11.30
CA ASN A 371 -29.66 19.28 -12.63
C ASN A 371 -29.39 18.01 -13.44
N ALA A 372 -30.43 17.47 -14.06
CA ALA A 372 -30.32 16.29 -14.92
C ALA A 372 -29.47 16.60 -16.18
N VAL A 373 -28.35 15.89 -16.34
CA VAL A 373 -27.57 15.91 -17.60
C VAL A 373 -28.25 15.00 -18.61
N LYS A 374 -28.69 15.57 -19.73
CA LYS A 374 -29.30 14.84 -20.85
C LYS A 374 -28.18 14.24 -21.72
N LEU A 375 -28.08 12.91 -21.76
CA LEU A 375 -27.20 12.20 -22.70
C LEU A 375 -28.00 11.91 -23.98
N GLU A 376 -27.65 12.57 -25.09
CA GLU A 376 -28.16 12.22 -26.42
C GLU A 376 -27.18 11.27 -27.11
N VAL A 377 -27.63 10.05 -27.39
CA VAL A 377 -26.89 9.05 -28.17
C VAL A 377 -27.32 9.23 -29.63
N SER A 378 -26.44 9.73 -30.50
CA SER A 378 -26.77 9.89 -31.93
C SER A 378 -26.68 8.56 -32.66
N GLU A 379 -27.76 8.15 -33.32
CA GLU A 379 -27.85 7.00 -34.23
C GLU A 379 -27.04 7.21 -35.52
N HIS A 380 -25.71 7.21 -35.50
CA HIS A 380 -24.92 7.00 -36.73
C HIS A 380 -23.56 6.38 -36.41
N LEU A 381 -23.51 5.05 -36.31
CA LEU A 381 -22.28 4.29 -36.45
C LEU A 381 -22.52 3.17 -37.46
N PHE A 382 -21.88 3.36 -38.61
CA PHE A 382 -21.94 2.47 -39.78
C PHE A 382 -21.49 1.05 -39.45
N LEU A 383 -22.29 0.09 -39.88
CA LEU A 383 -21.87 -1.28 -40.18
C LEU A 383 -20.71 -1.24 -41.20
N VAL A 384 -19.56 -1.77 -40.84
CA VAL A 384 -18.62 -2.35 -41.82
C VAL A 384 -18.41 -3.80 -41.38
N GLY A 385 -18.81 -4.70 -42.26
CA GLY A 385 -19.01 -6.12 -41.98
C GLY A 385 -17.85 -7.02 -42.37
N LEU A 386 -18.05 -8.27 -41.96
CA LEU A 386 -17.30 -9.53 -42.14
C LEU A 386 -16.03 -9.68 -41.29
#